data_AF-A0A973QHE9-F1
#
_entry.id   AF-A0A973QHE9-F1
#
_cell.length_a   1.000
_cell.length_b   1.000
_cell.length_c   1.000
_cell.angle_alpha   90.00
_cell.angle_beta   90.00
_cell.angle_gamma   90.00
#
_symmetry.space_group_name_H-M   'P 1'
#
loop_
_entity.id
_entity.type
_entity.pdbx_description
1 polymer ?
#
loop_
_entity_poly.entity_id
_entity_poly.type
_entity_poly.pdbx_seq_one_letter_code
_entity_poly.pdbx_strand_id
1 'polypeptide(L)'
;MSLLTCLLRGVVFALPGFAYVLGAAAPLPLLAAALTGWTWNQGLAHRAYTWLGLGDERAAKRSLLLGAPTGVLVGAVVAWLASGTADRSTAFAAGQSLYLGASTILLVRARERALLLALLPMAAGAILTLLHAVPDTARLTLLLASLLTVTLLAALEVTRHGNAPKGRGAASNVRLPPRGRDKPQRTRSRHTTAGPPLFSSFPYALFGLATGTLVLHAALEDNLTAVILTLGMGPAEYLLHHLRSAGTTALRSSTTPTAFRRAATRTLLHCLTAYLLTLLALALTTGISPTPLLLLGTVLWTALLLQSFGAILSTTAICSVAALAQTFAPLSALTVYAIAATTQAALACALLGKATAHR
;
A
#
# COMPACT_ATOMS: atom_id res chain seq x y z
N MET A 1 11.92 -6.82 8.50
CA MET A 1 10.85 -6.15 9.27
C MET A 1 10.41 -7.07 10.40
N SER A 2 10.05 -6.52 11.56
CA SER A 2 9.45 -7.29 12.65
C SER A 2 7.95 -7.47 12.39
N LEU A 3 7.32 -8.53 12.91
CA LEU A 3 5.86 -8.75 12.86
C LEU A 3 5.10 -7.49 13.31
N LEU A 4 5.59 -6.85 14.38
CA LEU A 4 5.04 -5.60 14.91
C LEU A 4 5.00 -4.47 13.88
N THR A 5 6.02 -4.33 13.02
CA THR A 5 6.06 -3.29 11.98
C THR A 5 4.99 -3.53 10.91
N CYS A 6 4.77 -4.79 10.50
CA CYS A 6 3.75 -5.13 9.51
C CYS A 6 2.34 -5.00 10.06
N LEU A 7 2.11 -5.47 11.29
CA LEU A 7 0.82 -5.29 11.97
C LEU A 7 0.51 -3.80 12.17
N LEU A 8 1.52 -3.01 12.55
CA LEU A 8 1.37 -1.58 12.71
C LEU A 8 1.00 -0.88 11.40
N ARG A 9 1.53 -1.31 10.24
CA ARG A 9 1.11 -0.79 8.93
C ARG A 9 -0.36 -1.12 8.64
N GLY A 10 -0.79 -2.36 8.88
CA GLY A 10 -2.21 -2.73 8.76
C GLY A 10 -3.13 -1.87 9.62
N VAL A 11 -2.77 -1.67 10.89
CA VAL A 11 -3.51 -0.78 11.80
C VAL A 11 -3.55 0.64 11.26
N VAL A 12 -2.41 1.20 10.87
CA VAL A 12 -2.32 2.56 10.33
C VAL A 12 -3.12 2.75 9.04
N PHE A 13 -3.26 1.72 8.20
CA PHE A 13 -4.13 1.77 7.01
C PHE A 13 -5.62 1.74 7.36
N ALA A 14 -6.01 1.03 8.42
CA ALA A 14 -7.40 0.93 8.86
C ALA A 14 -7.86 2.16 9.68
N LEU A 15 -6.96 2.75 10.46
CA LEU A 15 -7.25 3.88 11.34
C LEU A 15 -7.96 5.08 10.68
N PRO A 16 -7.57 5.55 9.48
CA PRO A 16 -8.31 6.63 8.83
C PRO A 16 -9.77 6.29 8.53
N GLY A 17 -10.16 5.01 8.51
CA GLY A 17 -11.56 4.60 8.42
C GLY A 17 -12.43 5.15 9.56
N PHE A 18 -11.86 5.32 10.76
CA PHE A 18 -12.55 5.91 11.91
C PHE A 18 -12.87 7.40 11.72
N ALA A 19 -12.15 8.10 10.83
CA ALA A 19 -12.45 9.49 10.53
C ALA A 19 -13.82 9.63 9.84
N TYR A 20 -14.26 8.62 9.07
CA TYR A 20 -15.57 8.65 8.42
C TYR A 20 -16.73 8.63 9.42
N VAL A 21 -16.57 7.93 10.56
CA VAL A 21 -17.54 7.92 11.67
C VAL A 21 -17.72 9.33 12.24
N LEU A 22 -16.64 10.11 12.28
CA LEU A 22 -16.64 11.49 12.79
C LEU A 22 -17.09 12.52 11.75
N GLY A 23 -16.86 12.25 10.46
CA GLY A 23 -17.02 13.23 9.38
C GLY A 23 -18.44 13.41 8.85
N ALA A 24 -19.30 12.40 8.94
CA ALA A 24 -20.68 12.40 8.41
C ALA A 24 -20.78 12.99 6.98
N ALA A 25 -19.87 12.59 6.10
CA ALA A 25 -19.75 13.09 4.73
C ALA A 25 -20.45 12.18 3.72
N ALA A 26 -20.95 12.76 2.63
CA ALA A 26 -21.54 12.00 1.52
C ALA A 26 -20.49 11.06 0.90
N PRO A 27 -20.84 9.81 0.57
CA PRO A 27 -19.86 8.79 0.20
C PRO A 27 -19.18 9.05 -1.15
N LEU A 28 -19.91 9.58 -2.15
CA LEU A 28 -19.40 9.73 -3.52
C LEU A 28 -18.09 10.56 -3.62
N PRO A 29 -18.01 11.81 -3.11
CA PRO A 29 -16.76 12.58 -3.16
C PRO A 29 -15.61 11.92 -2.39
N LEU A 30 -15.89 11.18 -1.31
CA LEU A 30 -14.89 10.45 -0.52
C LEU A 30 -14.30 9.27 -1.27
N LEU A 31 -15.16 8.48 -1.92
CA LEU A 31 -14.76 7.33 -2.72
C LEU A 31 -13.96 7.77 -3.94
N ALA A 32 -14.37 8.86 -4.60
CA ALA A 32 -13.66 9.44 -5.72
C ALA A 32 -12.25 9.92 -5.30
N ALA A 33 -12.15 10.73 -4.23
CA ALA A 33 -10.86 11.15 -3.68
C ALA A 33 -10.00 9.97 -3.18
N ALA A 34 -10.60 8.97 -2.55
CA ALA A 34 -9.88 7.77 -2.07
C ALA A 34 -9.23 7.03 -3.24
N LEU A 35 -10.01 6.75 -4.30
CA LEU A 35 -9.55 6.03 -5.47
C LEU A 35 -8.43 6.79 -6.20
N THR A 36 -8.62 8.10 -6.40
CA THR A 36 -7.62 8.98 -7.02
C THR A 36 -6.37 9.09 -6.17
N GLY A 37 -6.52 9.30 -4.86
CA GLY A 37 -5.41 9.39 -3.91
C GLY A 37 -4.61 8.08 -3.84
N TRP A 38 -5.28 6.94 -3.81
CA TRP A 38 -4.64 5.61 -3.84
C TRP A 38 -3.84 5.41 -5.13
N THR A 39 -4.46 5.70 -6.28
CA THR A 39 -3.83 5.65 -7.62
C THR A 39 -2.56 6.48 -7.66
N TRP A 40 -2.65 7.74 -7.24
CA TRP A 40 -1.53 8.67 -7.25
C TRP A 40 -0.41 8.22 -6.31
N ASN A 41 -0.76 7.84 -5.08
CA ASN A 41 0.21 7.48 -4.05
C ASN A 41 0.96 6.19 -4.36
N GLN A 42 0.37 5.25 -5.09
CA GLN A 42 1.10 4.06 -5.57
C GLN A 42 2.22 4.42 -6.54
N GLY A 43 1.94 5.30 -7.51
CA GLY A 43 2.96 5.81 -8.43
C GLY A 43 4.03 6.63 -7.70
N LEU A 44 3.61 7.50 -6.78
CA LEU A 44 4.50 8.35 -6.00
C LEU A 44 5.43 7.53 -5.09
N ALA A 45 4.88 6.54 -4.38
CA ALA A 45 5.63 5.66 -3.50
C ALA A 45 6.67 4.85 -4.29
N HIS A 46 6.30 4.29 -5.45
CA HIS A 46 7.23 3.59 -6.33
C HIS A 46 8.40 4.50 -6.75
N ARG A 47 8.10 5.74 -7.18
CA ARG A 47 9.13 6.69 -7.59
C ARG A 47 10.09 7.02 -6.44
N ALA A 48 9.54 7.29 -5.26
CA ALA A 48 10.35 7.61 -4.08
C ALA A 48 11.21 6.43 -3.64
N TYR A 49 10.67 5.22 -3.60
CA TYR A 49 11.44 4.01 -3.29
C TYR A 49 12.51 3.70 -4.34
N THR A 50 12.24 3.96 -5.62
CA THR A 50 13.26 3.80 -6.67
C THR A 50 14.45 4.73 -6.43
N TRP A 51 14.22 5.99 -6.09
CA TRP A 51 15.30 6.92 -5.72
C TRP A 51 16.05 6.49 -4.47
N LEU A 52 15.35 6.01 -3.44
CA LEU A 52 15.97 5.46 -2.23
C LEU A 52 16.82 4.23 -2.54
N GLY A 53 16.35 3.36 -3.44
CA GLY A 53 17.10 2.18 -3.91
C GLY A 53 18.36 2.54 -4.69
N LEU A 54 18.35 3.68 -5.39
CA LEU A 54 19.53 4.25 -6.05
C LEU A 54 20.46 5.01 -5.07
N GLY A 55 20.07 5.15 -3.80
CA GLY A 55 20.82 5.88 -2.78
C GLY A 55 20.69 7.41 -2.84
N ASP A 56 19.82 7.94 -3.70
CA ASP A 56 19.59 9.38 -3.82
C ASP A 56 18.42 9.83 -2.92
N GLU A 57 18.74 10.04 -1.65
CA GLU A 57 17.76 10.49 -0.65
C GLU A 57 17.18 11.87 -0.97
N ARG A 58 17.97 12.75 -1.61
CA ARG A 58 17.53 14.11 -1.95
C ARG A 58 16.49 14.08 -3.06
N ALA A 59 16.73 13.28 -4.10
CA ALA A 59 15.77 13.10 -5.17
C ALA A 59 14.48 12.42 -4.67
N ALA A 60 14.59 11.45 -3.74
CA ALA A 60 13.43 10.86 -3.09
C ALA A 60 12.60 11.91 -2.34
N LYS A 61 13.23 12.72 -1.47
CA LYS A 61 12.56 13.82 -0.74
C LYS A 61 11.93 14.83 -1.71
N ARG A 62 12.63 15.24 -2.76
CA ARG A 62 12.11 16.15 -3.78
C ARG A 62 10.89 15.57 -4.50
N SER A 63 10.91 14.28 -4.83
CA SER A 63 9.78 13.61 -5.47
C SER A 63 8.55 13.59 -4.56
N LEU A 64 8.73 13.37 -3.25
CA LEU A 64 7.67 13.41 -2.26
C LEU A 64 7.14 14.84 -2.03
N LEU A 65 8.03 15.84 -1.92
CA LEU A 65 7.69 17.25 -1.74
C LEU A 65 6.82 17.81 -2.86
N LEU A 66 7.08 17.40 -4.10
CA LEU A 66 6.31 17.86 -5.26
C LEU A 66 5.10 16.95 -5.52
N GLY A 67 5.29 15.65 -5.37
CA GLY A 67 4.28 14.66 -5.69
C GLY A 67 3.11 14.66 -4.72
N ALA A 68 3.36 14.77 -3.42
CA ALA A 68 2.28 14.70 -2.44
C ALA A 68 1.28 15.86 -2.59
N PRO A 69 1.69 17.16 -2.62
CA PRO A 69 0.75 18.26 -2.81
C PRO A 69 -0.01 18.18 -4.14
N THR A 70 0.65 17.73 -5.21
CA THR A 70 -0.01 17.50 -6.50
C THR A 70 -1.13 16.47 -6.38
N GLY A 71 -0.87 15.35 -5.70
CA GLY A 71 -1.89 14.33 -5.43
C GLY A 71 -3.05 14.84 -4.58
N VAL A 72 -2.77 15.71 -3.60
CA VAL A 72 -3.80 16.36 -2.78
C VAL A 72 -4.72 17.22 -3.65
N LEU A 73 -4.14 18.06 -4.51
CA LEU A 73 -4.90 18.93 -5.41
C LEU A 73 -5.77 18.11 -6.37
N VAL A 74 -5.19 17.08 -6.99
CA VAL A 74 -5.93 16.22 -7.92
C VAL A 74 -7.07 15.49 -7.20
N GLY A 75 -6.83 14.95 -6.00
CA GLY A 75 -7.87 14.29 -5.21
C GLY A 75 -9.00 15.24 -4.78
N ALA A 76 -8.66 16.45 -4.34
CA ALA A 76 -9.63 17.47 -3.96
C ALA A 76 -10.48 17.95 -5.16
N VAL A 77 -9.86 18.15 -6.32
CA VAL A 77 -10.57 18.51 -7.56
C VAL A 77 -11.51 17.40 -8.00
N VAL A 78 -11.07 16.13 -7.97
CA VAL A 78 -11.92 14.99 -8.31
C VAL A 78 -13.10 14.87 -7.35
N ALA A 79 -12.90 15.05 -6.04
CA ALA A 79 -14.00 15.07 -5.08
C ALA A 79 -14.99 16.19 -5.35
N TRP A 80 -14.50 17.40 -5.67
CA TRP A 80 -15.35 18.53 -6.02
C TRP A 80 -16.17 18.25 -7.28
N LEU A 81 -15.54 17.71 -8.34
CA LEU A 81 -16.22 17.32 -9.58
C LEU A 81 -17.27 16.23 -9.33
N ALA A 82 -16.99 15.27 -8.45
CA ALA A 82 -17.92 14.20 -8.10
C ALA A 82 -19.11 14.70 -7.24
N SER A 83 -18.89 15.70 -6.38
CA SER A 83 -19.95 16.30 -5.55
C SER A 83 -20.81 17.30 -6.35
N GLY A 84 -20.20 18.03 -7.28
CA GLY A 84 -20.82 19.16 -7.98
C GLY A 84 -20.96 20.43 -7.12
N THR A 85 -20.66 20.36 -5.81
CA THR A 85 -20.77 21.49 -4.87
C THR A 85 -19.61 21.51 -3.88
N ALA A 86 -19.25 22.69 -3.36
CA ALA A 86 -18.21 22.86 -2.34
C ALA A 86 -18.79 22.75 -0.92
N ASP A 87 -19.32 21.58 -0.57
CA ASP A 87 -19.98 21.27 0.69
C ASP A 87 -19.01 20.69 1.77
N ARG A 88 -19.56 20.31 2.93
CA ARG A 88 -18.80 19.66 4.01
C ARG A 88 -18.12 18.36 3.55
N SER A 89 -18.76 17.61 2.65
CA SER A 89 -18.25 16.34 2.14
C SER A 89 -17.01 16.53 1.27
N THR A 90 -17.00 17.55 0.41
CA THR A 90 -15.81 17.90 -0.38
C THR A 90 -14.67 18.44 0.48
N ALA A 91 -14.97 19.23 1.51
CA ALA A 91 -13.95 19.67 2.47
C ALA A 91 -13.32 18.48 3.21
N PHE A 92 -14.14 17.50 3.63
CA PHE A 92 -13.64 16.28 4.24
C PHE A 92 -12.80 15.45 3.25
N ALA A 93 -13.24 15.30 2.00
CA ALA A 93 -12.50 14.59 0.95
C ALA A 93 -11.15 15.24 0.64
N ALA A 94 -11.07 16.57 0.66
CA ALA A 94 -9.81 17.31 0.54
C ALA A 94 -8.87 17.03 1.73
N GLY A 95 -9.41 17.04 2.97
CA GLY A 95 -8.67 16.65 4.17
C GLY A 95 -8.16 15.21 4.11
N GLN A 96 -8.97 14.27 3.62
CA GLN A 96 -8.58 12.88 3.38
C GLN A 96 -7.46 12.79 2.34
N SER A 97 -7.54 13.54 1.24
CA SER A 97 -6.49 13.59 0.22
C SER A 97 -5.16 14.10 0.81
N LEU A 98 -5.23 15.14 1.66
CA LEU A 98 -4.09 15.68 2.38
C LEU A 98 -3.47 14.65 3.35
N TYR A 99 -4.31 13.93 4.09
CA TYR A 99 -3.87 12.82 4.94
C TYR A 99 -3.18 11.71 4.12
N LEU A 100 -3.75 11.30 2.98
CA LEU A 100 -3.19 10.26 2.12
C LEU A 100 -1.81 10.66 1.56
N GLY A 101 -1.64 11.92 1.14
CA GLY A 101 -0.34 12.44 0.72
C GLY A 101 0.69 12.45 1.86
N ALA A 102 0.32 12.95 3.04
CA ALA A 102 1.21 13.03 4.19
C ALA A 102 1.58 11.65 4.77
N SER A 103 0.62 10.74 4.86
CA SER A 103 0.86 9.35 5.27
C SER A 103 1.79 8.62 4.29
N THR A 104 1.64 8.84 2.98
CA THR A 104 2.56 8.29 1.97
C THR A 104 4.01 8.71 2.23
N ILE A 105 4.24 9.99 2.55
CA ILE A 105 5.56 10.49 2.93
C ILE A 105 6.10 9.73 4.14
N LEU A 106 5.32 9.65 5.23
CA LEU A 106 5.75 9.01 6.47
C LEU A 106 6.01 7.50 6.28
N LEU A 107 5.18 6.81 5.50
CA LEU A 107 5.30 5.38 5.22
C LEU A 107 6.52 5.07 4.35
N VAL A 108 6.82 5.89 3.34
CA VAL A 108 8.05 5.75 2.52
C VAL A 108 9.29 5.98 3.38
N ARG A 109 9.20 6.83 4.39
CA ARG A 109 10.29 7.18 5.30
C ARG A 109 10.38 6.30 6.54
N ALA A 110 9.61 5.21 6.60
CA ALA A 110 9.56 4.28 7.73
C ALA A 110 9.27 4.97 9.08
N ARG A 111 8.29 5.89 9.07
CA ARG A 111 7.80 6.64 10.24
C ARG A 111 6.44 6.14 10.72
N GLU A 112 6.20 4.83 10.62
CA GLU A 112 4.89 4.24 10.87
C GLU A 112 4.45 4.45 12.33
N ARG A 113 5.38 4.37 13.28
CA ARG A 113 5.10 4.66 14.71
C ARG A 113 4.64 6.10 14.95
N ALA A 114 5.26 7.07 14.28
CA ALA A 114 4.89 8.46 14.42
C ALA A 114 3.49 8.70 13.84
N LEU A 115 3.19 8.06 12.71
CA LEU A 115 1.87 8.09 12.10
C LEU A 115 0.80 7.45 13.00
N LEU A 116 1.08 6.31 13.62
CA LEU A 116 0.18 5.68 14.59
C LEU A 116 -0.12 6.62 15.76
N LEU A 117 0.91 7.19 16.38
CA LEU A 117 0.74 8.11 17.51
C LEU A 117 -0.07 9.36 17.13
N ALA A 118 0.12 9.88 15.91
CA ALA A 118 -0.63 11.02 15.41
C ALA A 118 -2.12 10.71 15.16
N LEU A 119 -2.47 9.46 14.86
CA LEU A 119 -3.85 9.03 14.59
C LEU A 119 -4.60 8.51 15.82
N LEU A 120 -3.88 8.14 16.88
CA LEU A 120 -4.45 7.52 18.08
C LEU A 120 -5.51 8.41 18.78
N PRO A 121 -5.33 9.74 18.90
CA PRO A 121 -6.37 10.59 19.49
C PRO A 121 -7.69 10.57 18.70
N MET A 122 -7.62 10.65 17.36
CA MET A 122 -8.81 10.58 16.51
C MET A 122 -9.48 9.21 16.59
N ALA A 123 -8.70 8.12 16.58
CA ALA A 123 -9.22 6.78 16.73
C ALA A 123 -9.96 6.57 18.07
N ALA A 124 -9.35 7.05 19.17
CA ALA A 124 -9.97 7.00 20.49
C ALA A 124 -11.26 7.82 20.54
N GLY A 125 -11.27 9.02 19.94
CA GLY A 125 -12.46 9.85 19.84
C GLY A 125 -13.58 9.24 19.00
N ALA A 126 -13.25 8.56 17.90
CA ALA A 126 -14.22 7.82 17.10
C ALA A 126 -14.85 6.66 17.88
N ILE A 127 -14.05 5.88 18.62
CA ILE A 127 -14.56 4.81 19.51
C ILE A 127 -15.45 5.41 20.60
N LEU A 128 -15.03 6.50 21.23
CA LEU A 128 -15.84 7.22 22.22
C LEU A 128 -17.17 7.67 21.64
N THR A 129 -17.20 8.11 20.39
CA THR A 129 -18.42 8.53 19.68
C THR A 129 -19.40 7.39 19.45
N LEU A 130 -18.91 6.15 19.32
CA LEU A 130 -19.76 4.95 19.23
C LEU A 130 -20.41 4.59 20.57
N LEU A 131 -19.79 4.99 21.68
CA LEU A 131 -20.26 4.68 23.04
C LEU A 131 -21.08 5.82 23.65
N HIS A 132 -20.74 7.07 23.32
CA HIS A 132 -21.32 8.28 23.89
C HIS A 132 -21.45 9.37 22.82
N ALA A 133 -22.47 10.23 22.93
CA ALA A 133 -22.62 11.38 22.05
C ALA A 133 -21.50 12.39 22.30
N VAL A 134 -20.49 12.42 21.42
CA VAL A 134 -19.41 13.42 21.44
C VAL A 134 -19.87 14.68 20.70
N PRO A 135 -19.69 15.90 21.27
CA PRO A 135 -20.05 17.16 20.61
C PRO A 135 -19.32 17.39 19.29
N ASP A 136 -19.97 18.03 18.33
CA ASP A 136 -19.41 18.27 16.98
C ASP A 136 -18.09 19.04 16.99
N THR A 137 -17.92 19.99 17.92
CA THR A 137 -16.68 20.74 18.10
C THR A 137 -15.51 19.83 18.51
N ALA A 138 -15.75 18.85 19.38
CA ALA A 138 -14.76 17.86 19.77
C ALA A 138 -14.41 16.93 18.60
N ARG A 139 -15.39 16.51 17.80
CA ARG A 139 -15.14 15.70 16.59
C ARG A 139 -14.26 16.45 15.58
N LEU A 140 -14.60 17.72 15.31
CA LEU A 140 -13.87 18.56 14.36
C LEU A 140 -12.45 18.84 14.84
N THR A 141 -12.26 19.16 16.13
CA THR A 141 -10.92 19.40 16.69
C THR A 141 -10.03 18.16 16.63
N LEU A 142 -10.56 16.97 16.92
CA LEU A 142 -9.81 15.72 16.80
C LEU A 142 -9.38 15.42 15.35
N LEU A 143 -10.28 15.63 14.38
CA LEU A 143 -9.98 15.46 12.96
C LEU A 143 -8.90 16.45 12.50
N LEU A 144 -9.08 17.73 12.78
CA LEU A 144 -8.14 18.78 12.35
C LEU A 144 -6.79 18.66 13.06
N ALA A 145 -6.76 18.36 14.36
CA ALA A 145 -5.51 18.18 15.11
C ALA A 145 -4.71 16.99 14.60
N SER A 146 -5.37 15.87 14.30
CA SER A 146 -4.70 14.68 13.75
C SER A 146 -4.17 14.95 12.35
N LEU A 147 -4.97 15.59 11.48
CA LEU A 147 -4.54 15.98 10.14
C LEU A 147 -3.35 16.95 10.18
N LEU A 148 -3.41 17.97 11.05
CA LEU A 148 -2.32 18.93 11.24
C LEU A 148 -1.04 18.25 11.75
N THR A 149 -1.17 17.33 12.70
CA THR A 149 -0.03 16.60 13.25
C THR A 149 0.63 15.72 12.18
N VAL A 150 -0.15 14.95 11.42
CA VAL A 150 0.36 14.08 10.35
C VAL A 150 1.03 14.91 9.25
N THR A 151 0.42 16.02 8.84
CA THR A 151 0.97 16.91 7.79
C THR A 151 2.24 17.62 8.23
N LEU A 152 2.30 18.11 9.48
CA LEU A 152 3.49 18.73 10.04
C LEU A 152 4.64 17.72 10.14
N LEU A 153 4.38 16.51 10.65
CA LEU A 153 5.39 15.44 10.72
C LEU A 153 5.92 15.07 9.33
N ALA A 154 5.02 14.95 8.35
CA ALA A 154 5.40 14.68 6.97
C ALA A 154 6.29 15.80 6.41
N ALA A 155 5.88 17.06 6.57
CA ALA A 155 6.64 18.23 6.12
C ALA A 155 8.03 18.28 6.77
N LEU A 156 8.13 18.03 8.08
CA LEU A 156 9.41 18.00 8.79
C LEU A 156 10.34 16.90 8.25
N GLU A 157 9.82 15.72 7.92
CA GLU A 157 10.64 14.61 7.42
C GLU A 157 11.25 14.89 6.03
N VAL A 158 10.54 15.65 5.19
CA VAL A 158 11.04 16.01 3.85
C VAL A 158 11.81 17.33 3.79
N THR A 159 11.56 18.27 4.70
CA THR A 159 12.23 19.58 4.75
C THR A 159 13.51 19.58 5.59
N ARG A 160 13.65 18.69 6.58
CA ARG A 160 14.87 18.59 7.39
C ARG A 160 16.09 18.28 6.51
N HIS A 161 16.93 19.30 6.37
CA HIS A 161 18.26 19.23 5.77
C HIS A 161 19.26 18.90 6.88
N GLY A 162 19.48 17.62 7.14
CA GLY A 162 20.40 17.20 8.20
C GLY A 162 20.80 15.74 8.06
N ASN A 163 22.09 15.48 8.28
CA ASN A 163 22.79 14.20 8.18
C ASN A 163 22.21 13.14 9.14
N ALA A 164 21.05 12.59 8.82
CA ALA A 164 20.53 11.43 9.55
C ALA A 164 21.44 10.22 9.24
N PRO A 165 21.91 9.48 10.26
CA PRO A 165 22.79 8.34 10.06
C PRO A 165 22.06 7.32 9.19
N LYS A 166 22.74 6.85 8.13
CA LYS A 166 22.29 5.85 7.15
C LYS A 166 21.22 4.93 7.75
N GLY A 167 19.96 5.27 7.47
CA GLY A 167 18.80 4.47 7.83
C GLY A 167 19.00 3.09 7.21
N ARG A 168 19.23 2.11 8.08
CA ARG A 168 19.49 0.71 7.76
C ARG A 168 18.21 0.07 7.23
N GLY A 169 17.85 0.40 5.99
CA GLY A 169 16.75 -0.18 5.23
C GLY A 169 17.33 -0.94 4.04
N ALA A 170 17.35 -2.27 4.14
CA ALA A 170 17.56 -3.22 3.03
C ALA A 170 18.93 -3.23 2.32
N ALA A 171 20.04 -3.40 3.07
CA ALA A 171 21.24 -4.14 2.61
C ALA A 171 22.27 -4.23 3.76
N SER A 172 22.08 -5.17 4.69
CA SER A 172 23.14 -5.48 5.67
C SER A 172 22.94 -6.89 6.18
N ASN A 173 23.49 -7.86 5.45
CA ASN A 173 24.01 -9.12 5.97
C ASN A 173 24.93 -9.76 4.91
N VAL A 174 25.96 -9.01 4.53
CA VAL A 174 27.21 -9.60 4.01
C VAL A 174 28.31 -9.06 4.90
N ARG A 175 28.77 -9.89 5.82
CA ARG A 175 29.95 -9.66 6.65
C ARG A 175 31.15 -9.87 5.71
N LEU A 176 31.64 -8.80 5.09
CA LEU A 176 32.90 -8.87 4.34
C LEU A 176 34.07 -8.95 5.34
N PRO A 177 35.12 -9.75 5.05
CA PRO A 177 36.28 -9.90 5.92
C PRO A 177 37.10 -8.60 5.98
N PRO A 178 37.91 -8.39 7.04
CA PRO A 178 38.69 -7.17 7.20
C PRO A 178 39.84 -7.19 6.20
N ARG A 179 39.77 -6.35 5.16
CA ARG A 179 40.92 -6.05 4.29
C ARG A 179 41.41 -4.64 4.55
N GLY A 180 42.71 -4.57 4.77
CA GLY A 180 43.44 -3.44 5.30
C GLY A 180 43.49 -2.20 4.41
N ARG A 181 44.11 -1.17 4.99
CA ARG A 181 44.50 0.11 4.41
C ARG A 181 44.76 0.01 2.90
N ASP A 182 43.91 0.67 2.14
CA ASP A 182 44.29 1.63 1.10
C ASP A 182 43.08 2.54 0.83
N LYS A 183 43.25 3.84 1.06
CA LYS A 183 42.22 4.85 0.81
C LYS A 183 42.17 5.13 -0.69
N PRO A 184 41.06 4.89 -1.41
CA PRO A 184 40.93 5.45 -2.73
C PRO A 184 40.57 6.94 -2.63
N GLN A 185 41.36 7.70 -3.36
CA GLN A 185 41.32 9.12 -3.62
C GLN A 185 39.88 9.59 -3.95
N ARG A 186 39.47 10.74 -3.37
CA ARG A 186 38.20 11.42 -3.67
C ARG A 186 38.13 11.71 -5.17
N THR A 187 37.49 10.83 -5.93
CA THR A 187 37.16 11.09 -7.33
C THR A 187 35.94 11.99 -7.39
N ARG A 188 36.10 13.03 -8.21
CA ARG A 188 35.16 14.08 -8.59
C ARG A 188 33.72 13.56 -8.74
N SER A 189 32.79 14.37 -8.23
CA SER A 189 31.40 14.55 -8.68
C SER A 189 31.01 13.66 -9.85
N ARG A 190 30.47 12.47 -9.55
CA ARG A 190 29.90 11.60 -10.57
C ARG A 190 28.66 12.29 -11.14
N HIS A 191 28.71 12.62 -12.43
CA HIS A 191 27.61 13.14 -13.21
C HIS A 191 26.31 12.39 -12.91
N THR A 192 25.26 13.18 -12.70
CA THR A 192 23.83 12.87 -12.68
C THR A 192 23.50 11.44 -13.12
N THR A 193 23.13 10.58 -12.16
CA THR A 193 22.27 9.44 -12.46
C THR A 193 21.05 9.98 -13.19
N ALA A 194 20.90 9.67 -14.48
CA ALA A 194 19.66 9.92 -15.20
C ALA A 194 18.55 9.29 -14.36
N GLY A 195 17.65 10.12 -13.84
CA GLY A 195 16.64 9.66 -12.90
C GLY A 195 15.73 8.60 -13.53
N PRO A 196 15.09 7.74 -12.73
CA PRO A 196 14.09 6.82 -13.26
C PRO A 196 13.06 7.60 -14.09
N PRO A 197 12.79 7.17 -15.33
CA PRO A 197 11.87 7.87 -16.21
C PRO A 197 10.50 7.96 -15.54
N LEU A 198 9.79 9.07 -15.70
CA LEU A 198 8.49 9.28 -15.03
C LEU A 198 7.50 8.15 -15.35
N PHE A 199 7.51 7.69 -16.60
CA PHE A 199 6.64 6.61 -17.05
C PHE A 199 6.89 5.26 -16.35
N SER A 200 8.07 5.04 -15.74
CA SER A 200 8.31 3.81 -14.95
C SER A 200 7.36 3.64 -13.77
N SER A 201 6.74 4.73 -13.30
CA SER A 201 5.78 4.70 -12.18
C SER A 201 4.32 4.55 -12.65
N PHE A 202 4.06 4.70 -13.96
CA PHE A 202 2.72 4.60 -14.51
C PHE A 202 2.06 3.22 -14.27
N PRO A 203 2.74 2.07 -14.48
CA PRO A 203 2.15 0.77 -14.20
C PRO A 203 1.69 0.59 -12.75
N TYR A 204 2.37 1.24 -11.81
CA TYR A 204 2.06 1.18 -10.38
C TYR A 204 0.85 2.06 -10.03
N ALA A 205 0.73 3.23 -10.67
CA ALA A 205 -0.47 4.05 -10.54
C ALA A 205 -1.69 3.31 -11.12
N LEU A 206 -1.58 2.79 -12.34
CA LEU A 206 -2.66 2.03 -12.99
C LEU A 206 -3.03 0.76 -12.20
N PHE A 207 -2.04 0.09 -11.62
CA PHE A 207 -2.28 -1.03 -10.69
C PHE A 207 -3.11 -0.60 -9.48
N GLY A 208 -2.73 0.53 -8.86
CA GLY A 208 -3.46 1.12 -7.76
C GLY A 208 -4.90 1.47 -8.12
N LEU A 209 -5.12 2.05 -9.30
CA LEU A 209 -6.46 2.34 -9.82
C LEU A 209 -7.27 1.07 -10.01
N ALA A 210 -6.72 0.07 -10.71
CA ALA A 210 -7.43 -1.17 -11.02
C ALA A 210 -7.82 -1.94 -9.75
N THR A 211 -6.87 -2.13 -8.83
CA THR A 211 -7.15 -2.81 -7.55
C THR A 211 -8.07 -1.98 -6.65
N GLY A 212 -7.92 -0.66 -6.63
CA GLY A 212 -8.82 0.26 -5.94
C GLY A 212 -10.25 0.20 -6.46
N THR A 213 -10.46 0.10 -7.77
CA THR A 213 -11.78 -0.06 -8.38
C THR A 213 -12.44 -1.39 -7.99
N LEU A 214 -11.68 -2.49 -7.94
CA LEU A 214 -12.22 -3.78 -7.47
C LEU A 214 -12.67 -3.72 -6.00
N VAL A 215 -11.86 -3.09 -5.14
CA VAL A 215 -12.21 -2.86 -3.73
C VAL A 215 -13.42 -1.92 -3.60
N LEU A 216 -13.49 -0.88 -4.42
CA LEU A 216 -14.61 0.06 -4.45
C LEU A 216 -15.92 -0.65 -4.79
N HIS A 217 -15.95 -1.48 -5.83
CA HIS A 217 -17.14 -2.28 -6.16
C HIS A 217 -17.57 -3.17 -5.01
N ALA A 218 -16.61 -3.87 -4.38
CA ALA A 218 -16.92 -4.70 -3.20
C ALA A 218 -17.41 -3.87 -2.00
N ALA A 219 -16.90 -2.65 -1.82
CA ALA A 219 -17.34 -1.73 -0.78
C ALA A 219 -18.77 -1.21 -1.03
N LEU A 220 -19.14 -0.97 -2.29
CA LEU A 220 -20.48 -0.53 -2.67
C LEU A 220 -21.53 -1.63 -2.46
N GLU A 221 -21.15 -2.90 -2.59
CA GLU A 221 -22.00 -4.03 -2.20
C GLU A 221 -22.11 -4.17 -0.67
N ASP A 222 -20.98 -4.12 0.03
CA ASP A 222 -20.92 -4.14 1.50
C ASP A 222 -19.71 -3.35 2.02
N ASN A 223 -19.97 -2.23 2.69
CA ASN A 223 -18.94 -1.35 3.25
C ASN A 223 -17.98 -2.08 4.21
N LEU A 224 -18.45 -3.11 4.93
CA LEU A 224 -17.61 -3.87 5.84
C LEU A 224 -16.55 -4.70 5.11
N THR A 225 -16.78 -5.05 3.84
CA THR A 225 -15.79 -5.74 2.99
C THR A 225 -14.52 -4.92 2.84
N ALA A 226 -14.66 -3.61 2.60
CA ALA A 226 -13.50 -2.71 2.51
C ALA A 226 -12.75 -2.60 3.85
N VAL A 227 -13.48 -2.57 4.97
CA VAL A 227 -12.90 -2.55 6.32
C VAL A 227 -12.09 -3.82 6.58
N ILE A 228 -12.65 -4.99 6.28
CA ILE A 228 -11.98 -6.28 6.44
C ILE A 228 -10.74 -6.37 5.56
N LEU A 229 -10.83 -5.98 4.29
CA LEU A 229 -9.68 -5.97 3.38
C LEU A 229 -8.57 -5.03 3.89
N THR A 230 -8.95 -3.85 4.40
CA THR A 230 -7.99 -2.88 4.94
C THR A 230 -7.32 -3.41 6.21
N LEU A 231 -8.06 -4.03 7.13
CA LEU A 231 -7.50 -4.71 8.30
C LEU A 231 -6.59 -5.88 7.91
N GLY A 232 -6.98 -6.62 6.87
CA GLY A 232 -6.22 -7.73 6.28
C GLY A 232 -4.87 -7.33 5.67
N MET A 233 -4.67 -6.04 5.34
CA MET A 233 -3.42 -5.55 4.74
C MET A 233 -2.19 -5.78 5.65
N GLY A 234 -2.32 -5.65 6.97
CA GLY A 234 -1.21 -5.88 7.90
C GLY A 234 -0.67 -7.32 7.86
N PRO A 235 -1.55 -8.33 8.08
CA PRO A 235 -1.22 -9.73 7.84
C PRO A 235 -0.69 -10.00 6.43
N ALA A 236 -1.30 -9.42 5.38
CA ALA A 236 -0.85 -9.58 4.00
C ALA A 236 0.62 -9.13 3.82
N GLU A 237 0.97 -7.93 4.29
CA GLU A 237 2.33 -7.40 4.20
C GLU A 237 3.34 -8.24 4.98
N TYR A 238 2.97 -8.71 6.17
CA TYR A 238 3.81 -9.62 6.96
C TYR A 238 4.13 -10.90 6.19
N LEU A 239 3.09 -11.52 5.61
CA LEU A 239 3.22 -12.78 4.88
C LEU A 239 4.01 -12.59 3.57
N LEU A 240 3.84 -11.47 2.87
CA LEU A 240 4.66 -11.12 1.70
C LEU A 240 6.14 -10.93 2.09
N HIS A 241 6.42 -10.24 3.19
CA HIS A 241 7.79 -10.10 3.69
C HIS A 241 8.39 -11.47 4.07
N HIS A 242 7.62 -12.30 4.79
CA HIS A 242 8.05 -13.64 5.16
C HIS A 242 8.38 -14.48 3.92
N LEU A 243 7.50 -14.49 2.93
CA LEU A 243 7.69 -15.20 1.66
C LEU A 243 8.95 -14.73 0.93
N ARG A 244 9.22 -13.41 0.84
CA ARG A 244 10.46 -12.89 0.24
C ARG A 244 11.69 -13.37 1.01
N SER A 245 11.68 -13.28 2.34
CA SER A 245 12.82 -13.70 3.17
C SER A 245 13.09 -15.21 3.04
N ALA A 246 12.04 -16.02 3.07
CA ALA A 246 12.11 -17.47 2.86
C ALA A 246 12.58 -17.80 1.44
N GLY A 247 12.12 -17.08 0.41
CA GLY A 247 12.58 -17.23 -0.97
C GLY A 247 14.08 -16.97 -1.11
N THR A 248 14.61 -15.90 -0.51
CA THR A 248 16.06 -15.64 -0.52
C THR A 248 16.86 -16.71 0.22
N THR A 249 16.30 -17.26 1.30
CA THR A 249 16.91 -18.36 2.05
C THR A 249 16.94 -19.63 1.21
N ALA A 250 15.81 -19.99 0.60
CA ALA A 250 15.69 -21.14 -0.29
C ALA A 250 16.62 -21.04 -1.51
N LEU A 251 16.81 -19.84 -2.08
CA LEU A 251 17.76 -19.61 -3.18
C LEU A 251 19.22 -19.90 -2.79
N ARG A 252 19.58 -19.69 -1.51
CA ARG A 252 20.92 -19.93 -0.98
C ARG A 252 21.13 -21.37 -0.51
N SER A 253 20.09 -22.02 -0.01
CA SER A 253 20.17 -23.37 0.57
C SER A 253 19.86 -24.49 -0.42
N SER A 254 19.15 -24.22 -1.51
CA SER A 254 18.74 -25.25 -2.47
C SER A 254 19.84 -25.53 -3.48
N THR A 255 20.24 -26.79 -3.59
CA THR A 255 21.25 -27.27 -4.54
C THR A 255 20.65 -27.67 -5.89
N THR A 256 19.33 -27.85 -5.99
CA THR A 256 18.64 -28.22 -7.23
C THR A 256 17.43 -27.31 -7.53
N PRO A 257 17.05 -27.11 -8.81
CA PRO A 257 15.88 -26.32 -9.18
C PRO A 257 14.56 -26.89 -8.63
N THR A 258 14.42 -28.21 -8.55
CA THR A 258 13.23 -28.88 -8.02
C THR A 258 13.08 -28.68 -6.51
N ALA A 259 14.18 -28.74 -5.75
CA ALA A 259 14.17 -28.45 -4.33
C ALA A 259 13.79 -26.99 -4.05
N PHE A 260 14.33 -26.06 -4.83
CA PHE A 260 13.96 -24.65 -4.76
C PHE A 260 12.47 -24.44 -5.05
N ARG A 261 11.96 -25.02 -6.14
CA ARG A 261 10.53 -24.94 -6.51
C ARG A 261 9.64 -25.45 -5.40
N ARG A 262 9.95 -26.63 -4.84
CA ARG A 262 9.16 -27.22 -3.75
C ARG A 262 9.16 -26.33 -2.51
N ALA A 263 10.31 -25.77 -2.14
CA ALA A 263 10.41 -24.86 -1.01
C ALA A 263 9.60 -23.57 -1.25
N ALA A 264 9.77 -22.94 -2.42
CA ALA A 264 9.07 -21.72 -2.81
C ALA A 264 7.55 -21.93 -2.86
N THR A 265 7.07 -23.00 -3.51
CA THR A 265 5.65 -23.34 -3.57
C THR A 265 5.07 -23.62 -2.18
N ARG A 266 5.80 -24.34 -1.32
CA ARG A 266 5.34 -24.61 0.06
C ARG A 266 5.18 -23.33 0.86
N THR A 267 6.15 -22.43 0.81
CA THR A 267 6.04 -21.15 1.51
C THR A 267 4.94 -20.27 0.92
N LEU A 268 4.80 -20.25 -0.42
CA LEU A 268 3.72 -19.53 -1.11
C LEU A 268 2.35 -20.00 -0.63
N LEU A 269 2.10 -21.32 -0.67
CA LEU A 269 0.84 -21.91 -0.21
C LEU A 269 0.60 -21.62 1.26
N HIS A 270 1.62 -21.77 2.12
CA HIS A 270 1.48 -21.46 3.55
C HIS A 270 1.08 -19.99 3.79
N CYS A 271 1.74 -19.05 3.10
CA CYS A 271 1.44 -17.63 3.23
C CYS A 271 0.04 -17.28 2.69
N LEU A 272 -0.35 -17.82 1.53
CA LEU A 272 -1.68 -17.59 0.98
C LEU A 272 -2.77 -18.17 1.89
N THR A 273 -2.60 -19.42 2.34
CA THR A 273 -3.55 -20.06 3.26
C THR A 273 -3.67 -19.29 4.58
N ALA A 274 -2.56 -18.86 5.17
CA ALA A 274 -2.59 -18.06 6.40
C ALA A 274 -3.34 -16.73 6.21
N TYR A 275 -3.16 -16.07 5.06
CA TYR A 275 -3.88 -14.85 4.73
C TYR A 275 -5.39 -15.10 4.56
N LEU A 276 -5.77 -16.13 3.80
CA LEU A 276 -7.18 -16.47 3.57
C LEU A 276 -7.88 -16.92 4.86
N LEU A 277 -7.19 -17.65 5.74
CA LEU A 277 -7.73 -17.98 7.07
C LEU A 277 -7.97 -16.73 7.92
N THR A 278 -7.10 -15.73 7.80
CA THR A 278 -7.29 -14.44 8.48
C THR A 278 -8.53 -13.72 7.96
N LEU A 279 -8.72 -13.65 6.63
CA LEU A 279 -9.92 -13.07 6.03
C LEU A 279 -11.19 -13.86 6.37
N LEU A 280 -11.12 -15.20 6.39
CA LEU A 280 -12.23 -16.06 6.77
C LEU A 280 -12.64 -15.80 8.22
N ALA A 281 -11.68 -15.74 9.15
CA ALA A 281 -11.96 -15.44 10.54
C ALA A 281 -12.66 -14.08 10.68
N LEU A 282 -12.17 -13.05 9.97
CA LEU A 282 -12.82 -11.74 9.96
C LEU A 282 -14.24 -11.81 9.38
N ALA A 283 -14.45 -12.48 8.24
CA ALA A 283 -15.75 -12.64 7.62
C ALA A 283 -16.77 -13.33 8.55
N LEU A 284 -16.35 -14.39 9.24
CA LEU A 284 -17.18 -15.11 10.20
C LEU A 284 -17.54 -14.23 11.40
N THR A 285 -16.62 -13.40 11.89
CA THR A 285 -16.89 -12.47 13.00
C THR A 285 -17.82 -11.32 12.64
N THR A 286 -17.87 -10.92 11.37
CA THR A 286 -18.68 -9.78 10.89
C THR A 286 -19.94 -10.20 10.14
N GLY A 287 -20.12 -11.49 9.85
CA GLY A 287 -21.28 -12.02 9.12
C GLY A 287 -21.25 -11.80 7.60
N ILE A 288 -20.11 -11.41 7.01
CA ILE A 288 -19.99 -11.19 5.56
C ILE A 288 -19.85 -12.53 4.84
N SER A 289 -20.43 -12.62 3.64
CA SER A 289 -20.25 -13.78 2.76
C SER A 289 -18.75 -14.01 2.49
N PRO A 290 -18.17 -15.15 2.91
CA PRO A 290 -16.74 -15.37 2.83
C PRO A 290 -16.27 -15.55 1.38
N THR A 291 -17.08 -16.14 0.52
CA THR A 291 -16.67 -16.53 -0.85
C THR A 291 -16.16 -15.36 -1.71
N PRO A 292 -16.93 -14.28 -1.94
CA PRO A 292 -16.45 -13.14 -2.73
C PRO A 292 -15.25 -12.45 -2.08
N LEU A 293 -15.25 -12.31 -0.74
CA LEU A 293 -14.16 -11.72 0.01
C LEU A 293 -12.85 -12.52 -0.15
N LEU A 294 -12.90 -13.85 -0.05
CA LEU A 294 -11.73 -14.71 -0.17
C LEU A 294 -11.18 -14.72 -1.60
N LEU A 295 -12.05 -14.69 -2.62
CA LEU A 295 -11.62 -14.58 -4.01
C LEU A 295 -10.96 -13.22 -4.27
N LEU A 296 -11.59 -12.11 -3.86
CA LEU A 296 -11.01 -10.78 -3.98
C LEU A 296 -9.69 -10.67 -3.20
N GLY A 297 -9.64 -11.20 -1.98
CA GLY A 297 -8.43 -11.31 -1.19
C GLY A 297 -7.32 -12.06 -1.93
N THR A 298 -7.65 -13.18 -2.57
CA THR A 298 -6.71 -13.95 -3.40
C THR A 298 -6.18 -13.11 -4.56
N VAL A 299 -7.05 -12.39 -5.27
CA VAL A 299 -6.67 -11.46 -6.35
C VAL A 299 -5.69 -10.42 -5.82
N LEU A 300 -6.07 -9.67 -4.78
CA LEU A 300 -5.25 -8.57 -4.26
C LEU A 300 -3.90 -9.05 -3.72
N TRP A 301 -3.89 -10.17 -2.98
CA TRP A 301 -2.65 -10.70 -2.41
C TRP A 301 -1.70 -11.23 -3.47
N THR A 302 -2.21 -11.99 -4.45
CA THR A 302 -1.38 -12.49 -5.57
C THR A 302 -0.94 -11.36 -6.49
N ALA A 303 -1.74 -10.32 -6.65
CA ALA A 303 -1.37 -9.11 -7.38
C ALA A 303 -0.15 -8.41 -6.74
N LEU A 304 -0.22 -8.16 -5.43
CA LEU A 304 0.88 -7.55 -4.66
C LEU A 304 2.14 -8.42 -4.66
N LEU A 305 1.95 -9.74 -4.60
CA LEU A 305 3.03 -10.70 -4.74
C LEU A 305 3.73 -10.53 -6.09
N LEU A 306 2.99 -10.64 -7.19
CA LEU A 306 3.51 -10.53 -8.55
C LEU A 306 4.18 -9.18 -8.81
N GLN A 307 3.56 -8.08 -8.34
CA GLN A 307 4.17 -6.75 -8.35
C GLN A 307 5.55 -6.77 -7.69
N SER A 308 5.68 -7.42 -6.53
CA SER A 308 6.94 -7.44 -5.80
C SER A 308 8.04 -8.32 -6.39
N PHE A 309 7.65 -9.29 -7.23
CA PHE A 309 8.56 -10.09 -8.04
C PHE A 309 8.83 -9.47 -9.41
N GLY A 310 8.40 -8.22 -9.64
CA GLY A 310 8.69 -7.46 -10.87
C GLY A 310 7.72 -7.73 -12.03
N ALA A 311 6.67 -8.54 -11.84
CA ALA A 311 5.67 -8.84 -12.86
C ALA A 311 4.54 -7.78 -12.92
N ILE A 312 4.89 -6.51 -12.67
CA ILE A 312 3.92 -5.42 -12.53
C ILE A 312 3.03 -5.26 -13.76
N LEU A 313 3.59 -5.25 -14.97
CA LEU A 313 2.81 -5.05 -16.20
C LEU A 313 1.74 -6.13 -16.38
N SER A 314 2.11 -7.40 -16.18
CA SER A 314 1.19 -8.53 -16.33
C SER A 314 0.09 -8.49 -15.27
N THR A 315 0.43 -8.26 -14.00
CA THR A 315 -0.60 -8.18 -12.96
C THR A 315 -1.47 -6.94 -13.10
N THR A 316 -0.93 -5.80 -13.55
CA THR A 316 -1.70 -4.59 -13.84
C THR A 316 -2.71 -4.87 -14.94
N ALA A 317 -2.28 -5.51 -16.05
CA ALA A 317 -3.19 -5.85 -17.14
C ALA A 317 -4.35 -6.75 -16.66
N ILE A 318 -4.05 -7.79 -15.87
CA ILE A 318 -5.09 -8.69 -15.32
C ILE A 318 -6.05 -7.92 -14.42
N CYS A 319 -5.55 -7.11 -13.48
CA CYS A 319 -6.39 -6.32 -12.59
C CYS A 319 -7.20 -5.26 -13.35
N SER A 320 -6.64 -4.63 -14.38
CA SER A 320 -7.34 -3.65 -15.21
C SER A 320 -8.47 -4.29 -16.00
N VAL A 321 -8.24 -5.46 -16.63
CA VAL A 321 -9.30 -6.21 -17.32
C VAL A 321 -10.39 -6.62 -16.33
N ALA A 322 -10.04 -7.09 -15.14
CA ALA A 322 -11.02 -7.41 -14.10
C ALA A 322 -11.83 -6.18 -13.66
N ALA A 323 -11.19 -5.03 -13.45
CA ALA A 323 -11.87 -3.79 -13.07
C ALA A 323 -12.82 -3.28 -14.17
N LEU A 324 -12.40 -3.37 -15.44
CA LEU A 324 -13.23 -3.04 -16.59
C LEU A 324 -14.42 -4.00 -16.72
N ALA A 325 -14.19 -5.31 -16.58
CA ALA A 325 -15.24 -6.32 -16.59
C ALA A 325 -16.26 -6.08 -15.48
N GLN A 326 -15.81 -5.77 -14.26
CA GLN A 326 -16.69 -5.44 -13.14
C GLN A 326 -17.52 -4.18 -13.39
N THR A 327 -17.00 -3.22 -14.15
CA THR A 327 -17.65 -1.92 -14.37
C THR A 327 -18.61 -1.94 -15.57
N PHE A 328 -18.29 -2.70 -16.61
CA PHE A 328 -18.99 -2.61 -17.90
C PHE A 328 -19.60 -3.92 -18.39
N ALA A 329 -19.18 -5.07 -17.87
CA ALA A 329 -19.71 -6.35 -18.31
C ALA A 329 -20.84 -6.82 -17.37
N PRO A 330 -21.87 -7.53 -17.90
CA PRO A 330 -22.94 -8.11 -17.09
C PRO A 330 -22.47 -9.40 -16.39
N LEU A 331 -21.29 -9.36 -15.76
CA LEU A 331 -20.71 -10.49 -15.03
C LEU A 331 -20.88 -10.30 -13.53
N SER A 332 -21.11 -11.39 -12.81
CA SER A 332 -21.10 -11.33 -11.34
C SER A 332 -19.69 -11.07 -10.81
N ALA A 333 -19.59 -10.36 -9.68
CA ALA A 333 -18.32 -10.12 -8.98
C ALA A 333 -17.55 -11.42 -8.73
N LEU A 334 -18.27 -12.48 -8.34
CA LEU A 334 -17.71 -13.82 -8.15
C LEU A 334 -16.97 -14.34 -9.38
N THR A 335 -17.57 -14.18 -10.56
CA THR A 335 -17.01 -14.65 -11.84
C THR A 335 -15.74 -13.86 -12.17
N VAL A 336 -15.79 -12.54 -12.05
CA VAL A 336 -14.67 -11.65 -12.30
C VAL A 336 -13.50 -11.98 -11.37
N TYR A 337 -13.76 -12.13 -10.07
CA TYR A 337 -12.72 -12.43 -9.08
C TYR A 337 -12.13 -13.83 -9.28
N ALA A 338 -12.94 -14.84 -9.61
CA ALA A 338 -12.47 -16.19 -9.88
C ALA A 338 -11.55 -16.24 -11.11
N ILE A 339 -11.92 -15.58 -12.21
CA ILE A 339 -11.11 -15.51 -13.43
C ILE A 339 -9.79 -14.76 -13.15
N ALA A 340 -9.84 -13.64 -12.44
CA ALA A 340 -8.64 -12.88 -12.09
C ALA A 340 -7.70 -13.70 -11.20
N ALA A 341 -8.23 -14.36 -10.16
CA ALA A 341 -7.45 -15.16 -9.23
C ALA A 341 -6.77 -16.35 -9.92
N THR A 342 -7.51 -17.08 -10.77
CA THR A 342 -6.97 -18.21 -11.54
C THR A 342 -5.89 -17.76 -12.54
N THR A 343 -6.11 -16.63 -13.22
CA THR A 343 -5.14 -16.06 -14.17
C THR A 343 -3.85 -15.63 -13.46
N GLN A 344 -3.95 -14.98 -12.30
CA GLN A 344 -2.79 -14.60 -11.50
C GLN A 344 -2.05 -15.81 -10.90
N ALA A 345 -2.78 -16.84 -10.47
CA ALA A 345 -2.20 -18.08 -10.01
C ALA A 345 -1.42 -18.80 -11.13
N ALA A 346 -1.98 -18.86 -12.33
CA ALA A 346 -1.31 -19.41 -13.51
C ALA A 346 -0.03 -18.63 -13.85
N LEU A 347 -0.09 -17.29 -13.81
CA LEU A 347 1.07 -16.43 -14.01
C LEU A 347 2.15 -16.65 -12.95
N ALA A 348 1.77 -16.75 -11.67
CA ALA A 348 2.71 -17.03 -10.58
C ALA A 348 3.41 -18.40 -10.77
N CYS A 349 2.66 -19.43 -11.15
CA CYS A 349 3.20 -20.76 -11.47
C CYS A 349 4.18 -20.70 -12.65
N ALA A 350 3.84 -19.98 -13.73
CA ALA A 350 4.69 -19.84 -14.90
C ALA A 350 6.01 -19.12 -14.57
N LEU A 351 5.96 -18.06 -13.75
CA LEU A 351 7.16 -17.32 -13.33
C LEU A 351 8.07 -18.15 -12.41
N LEU A 352 7.48 -18.93 -11.50
CA LEU A 352 8.24 -19.89 -10.68
C LEU A 352 8.93 -20.95 -11.55
N GLY A 353 8.27 -21.43 -12.61
CA GLY A 353 8.85 -22.37 -13.57
C GLY A 353 10.04 -21.79 -14.36
N LYS A 354 9.93 -20.54 -14.82
CA LYS A 354 11.02 -19.85 -15.54
C LYS A 354 12.26 -19.63 -14.66
N ALA A 355 12.08 -19.23 -13.40
CA ALA A 355 13.19 -19.03 -12.47
C ALA A 355 14.02 -20.32 -12.24
N THR A 356 13.40 -21.49 -12.40
CA THR A 356 14.08 -22.79 -12.28
C THR A 356 14.75 -23.27 -13.56
N ALA A 357 14.40 -22.76 -14.73
CA ALA A 357 14.96 -23.20 -16.01
C ALA A 357 16.35 -22.58 -16.31
N HIS A 358 16.70 -21.48 -15.64
CA HIS A 358 17.98 -20.78 -15.81
C HIS A 358 19.06 -21.21 -14.79
N ARG A 359 18.85 -22.31 -14.07
CA ARG A 359 19.83 -22.96 -13.17
C ARG A 359 20.06 -24.39 -13.64
#